data_AF-R6F141-F1
#
_entry.id   AF-R6F141-F1
#
_cell.length_a   1.000
_cell.length_b   1.000
_cell.length_c   1.000
_cell.angle_alpha   90.00
_cell.angle_beta   90.00
_cell.angle_gamma   90.00
#
_symmetry.space_group_name_H-M   'P 1'
#
loop_
_entity.id
_entity.type
_entity.pdbx_description
1 polymer ?
#
loop_
_entity_poly.entity_id
_entity_poly.type
_entity_poly.pdbx_seq_one_letter_code
_entity_poly.pdbx_strand_id
1 'polypeptide(L)'
;MTPKFRKKNANRIWPNRIQFVIAGQDGLQGDDQTVAYKYFAAYVDSYTAPLFADVDKGARDEYLGSVALIAARLAYQMKDMDKANQYCDVALNDTASYKEALGVKVAFMQQAMKTKEDSLRCLKDVEALYLKDKANENIFSVLAPLYGALGMQDKQDAILAERLAANPNDFMANLVKGQALMNASKWDEAIATLQKATAAKDDALALTFLGFCYNNKAAQQQDVAAMKGLFEKAKECFEKARDIDPNQQRASWSYMLDNTNYNLERLNGGK
;
A
#
# COMPACT_ATOMS: atom_id res chain seq x y z
N MET A 1 39.10 15.01 -17.44
CA MET A 1 39.33 16.47 -17.53
C MET A 1 38.04 17.20 -17.20
N THR A 2 38.07 18.22 -16.33
CA THR A 2 36.88 19.03 -16.03
C THR A 2 36.63 20.03 -17.17
N PRO A 3 35.41 20.12 -17.75
CA PRO A 3 35.17 21.00 -18.89
C PRO A 3 35.40 22.48 -18.53
N LYS A 4 36.21 23.18 -19.34
CA LYS A 4 36.68 24.57 -19.10
C LYS A 4 35.57 25.58 -18.78
N PHE A 5 34.38 25.42 -19.39
CA PHE A 5 33.27 26.36 -19.24
C PHE A 5 32.12 25.83 -18.37
N ARG A 6 32.28 24.66 -17.70
CA ARG A 6 31.20 24.01 -16.93
C ARG A 6 30.57 24.96 -15.93
N LYS A 7 31.37 25.50 -15.00
CA LYS A 7 30.89 26.37 -13.90
C LYS A 7 30.19 27.63 -14.42
N LYS A 8 30.78 28.31 -15.41
CA LYS A 8 30.21 29.53 -16.00
C LYS A 8 28.84 29.24 -16.65
N ASN A 9 28.71 28.11 -17.35
CA ASN A 9 27.44 27.71 -17.94
C ASN A 9 26.42 27.28 -16.88
N ALA A 10 26.84 26.53 -15.87
CA ALA A 10 25.98 26.09 -14.78
C ALA A 10 25.32 27.29 -14.06
N ASN A 11 26.10 28.30 -13.67
CA ASN A 11 25.59 29.50 -13.00
C ASN A 11 24.65 30.32 -13.88
N ARG A 12 24.88 30.33 -15.21
CA ARG A 12 24.00 31.03 -16.17
C ARG A 12 22.68 30.29 -16.38
N ILE A 13 22.69 28.96 -16.38
CA ILE A 13 21.52 28.14 -16.74
C ILE A 13 20.66 27.83 -15.52
N TRP A 14 21.26 27.59 -14.35
CA TRP A 14 20.54 27.12 -13.16
C TRP A 14 19.33 27.98 -12.76
N PRO A 15 19.43 29.33 -12.68
CA PRO A 15 18.29 30.17 -12.32
C PRO A 15 17.14 30.10 -13.34
N ASN A 16 17.42 29.70 -14.58
CA ASN A 16 16.45 29.63 -15.67
C ASN A 16 15.72 28.28 -15.73
N ARG A 17 16.05 27.31 -14.86
CA ARG A 17 15.35 26.00 -14.82
C ARG A 17 13.84 26.14 -14.61
N ILE A 18 13.38 27.19 -13.94
CA ILE A 18 11.95 27.47 -13.74
C ILE A 18 11.16 27.54 -15.06
N GLN A 19 11.81 27.91 -16.17
CA GLN A 19 11.19 27.94 -17.49
C GLN A 19 10.73 26.55 -17.94
N PHE A 20 11.36 25.47 -17.47
CA PHE A 20 10.88 24.11 -17.70
C PHE A 20 9.56 23.83 -16.96
N VAL A 21 9.39 24.38 -15.76
CA VAL A 21 8.14 24.23 -15.01
C VAL A 21 7.00 24.95 -15.73
N ILE A 22 7.24 26.19 -16.17
CA ILE A 22 6.28 27.00 -16.93
C ILE A 22 5.90 26.28 -18.24
N ALA A 23 6.88 25.87 -19.03
CA ALA A 23 6.62 25.15 -20.28
C ALA A 23 5.90 23.80 -20.07
N GLY A 24 6.17 23.13 -18.95
CA GLY A 24 5.44 21.91 -18.56
C GLY A 24 3.97 22.20 -18.23
N GLN A 25 3.69 23.30 -17.52
CA GLN A 25 2.34 23.75 -17.20
C GLN A 25 1.56 24.15 -18.46
N ASP A 26 2.19 24.87 -19.39
CA ASP A 26 1.60 25.22 -20.69
C ASP A 26 1.23 23.96 -21.49
N GLY A 27 2.12 22.94 -21.47
CA GLY A 27 1.84 21.64 -22.06
C GLY A 27 0.60 20.96 -21.47
N LEU A 28 0.43 20.99 -20.15
CA LEU A 28 -0.78 20.44 -19.50
C LEU A 28 -2.04 21.24 -19.88
N GLN A 29 -1.97 22.56 -19.96
CA GLN A 29 -3.11 23.40 -20.35
C GLN A 29 -3.52 23.17 -21.81
N GLY A 30 -2.56 22.87 -22.68
CA GLY A 30 -2.79 22.50 -24.08
C GLY A 30 -3.15 21.04 -24.32
N ASP A 31 -3.35 20.23 -23.27
CA ASP A 31 -3.58 18.78 -23.30
C ASP A 31 -2.47 17.96 -24.01
N ASP A 32 -1.25 18.50 -24.05
CA ASP A 32 -0.07 17.81 -24.56
C ASP A 32 0.76 17.24 -23.41
N GLN A 33 0.31 16.08 -22.92
CA GLN A 33 1.00 15.34 -21.85
C GLN A 33 2.43 14.95 -22.22
N THR A 34 2.75 14.83 -23.51
CA THR A 34 4.10 14.48 -23.96
C THR A 34 5.06 15.65 -23.82
N VAL A 35 4.62 16.83 -24.25
CA VAL A 35 5.37 18.08 -24.05
C VAL A 35 5.48 18.42 -22.57
N ALA A 36 4.39 18.27 -21.81
CA ALA A 36 4.41 18.46 -20.36
C ALA A 36 5.46 17.56 -19.70
N TYR A 37 5.43 16.25 -20.00
CA TYR A 37 6.37 15.29 -19.45
C TYR A 37 7.81 15.66 -19.78
N LYS A 38 8.11 15.99 -21.04
CA LYS A 38 9.45 16.37 -21.49
C LYS A 38 10.04 17.49 -20.63
N TYR A 39 9.27 18.55 -20.37
CA TYR A 39 9.77 19.69 -19.61
C TYR A 39 9.84 19.44 -18.11
N PHE A 40 8.83 18.78 -17.52
CA PHE A 40 8.92 18.41 -16.10
C PHE A 40 10.06 17.42 -15.83
N ALA A 41 10.25 16.41 -16.69
CA ALA A 41 11.38 15.50 -16.60
C ALA A 41 12.73 16.24 -16.71
N ALA A 42 12.86 17.19 -17.66
CA ALA A 42 14.07 18.01 -17.79
C ALA A 42 14.34 18.85 -16.53
N TYR A 43 13.29 19.39 -15.90
CA TYR A 43 13.43 20.06 -14.62
C TYR A 43 13.97 19.12 -13.54
N VAL A 44 13.39 17.93 -13.39
CA VAL A 44 13.79 16.97 -12.35
C VAL A 44 15.20 16.44 -12.59
N ASP A 45 15.50 15.94 -13.80
CA ASP A 45 16.80 15.36 -14.15
C ASP A 45 17.93 16.40 -14.07
N SER A 46 17.64 17.67 -14.35
CA SER A 46 18.65 18.73 -14.21
C SER A 46 19.08 18.98 -12.77
N TYR A 47 18.32 18.55 -11.76
CA TYR A 47 18.73 18.71 -10.36
C TYR A 47 20.00 17.92 -10.01
N THR A 48 20.20 16.75 -10.62
CA THR A 48 21.36 15.86 -10.39
C THR A 48 22.33 15.81 -11.57
N ALA A 49 22.05 16.52 -12.66
CA ALA A 49 22.88 16.49 -13.86
C ALA A 49 24.32 16.97 -13.56
N PRO A 50 25.36 16.30 -14.14
CA PRO A 50 26.77 16.64 -13.88
C PRO A 50 27.17 18.10 -14.18
N LEU A 51 26.41 18.77 -15.05
CA LEU A 51 26.59 20.20 -15.32
C LEU A 51 26.43 21.05 -14.06
N PHE A 52 25.51 20.69 -13.17
CA PHE A 52 25.11 21.47 -11.99
C PHE A 52 25.64 20.91 -10.67
N ALA A 53 26.62 20.00 -10.72
CA ALA A 53 27.17 19.36 -9.53
C ALA A 53 27.76 20.35 -8.50
N ASP A 54 28.32 21.48 -8.97
CA ASP A 54 28.94 22.50 -8.09
C ASP A 54 27.99 23.69 -7.80
N VAL A 55 26.76 23.67 -8.28
CA VAL A 55 25.83 24.78 -8.04
C VAL A 55 25.34 24.71 -6.60
N ASP A 56 25.36 25.84 -5.91
CA ASP A 56 24.66 25.98 -4.63
C ASP A 56 23.15 25.92 -4.87
N LYS A 57 22.53 24.84 -4.41
CA LYS A 57 21.10 24.55 -4.60
C LYS A 57 20.24 25.11 -3.46
N GLY A 58 20.87 25.80 -2.49
CA GLY A 58 20.21 26.23 -1.27
C GLY A 58 19.74 25.04 -0.41
N ALA A 59 18.93 25.35 0.61
CA ALA A 59 18.42 24.34 1.53
C ALA A 59 17.28 23.49 0.92
N ARG A 60 16.51 24.04 -0.03
CA ARG A 60 15.34 23.39 -0.63
C ARG A 60 15.01 24.03 -1.98
N ASP A 61 14.73 23.19 -2.98
CA ASP A 61 14.13 23.59 -4.24
C ASP A 61 12.59 23.44 -4.10
N GLU A 62 11.86 24.55 -4.06
CA GLU A 62 10.43 24.60 -3.73
C GLU A 62 9.55 23.82 -4.72
N TYR A 63 9.99 23.69 -5.98
CA TYR A 63 9.20 23.02 -7.03
C TYR A 63 9.66 21.58 -7.28
N LEU A 64 10.86 21.19 -6.85
CA LEU A 64 11.43 19.88 -7.19
C LEU A 64 10.52 18.72 -6.80
N GLY A 65 9.99 18.74 -5.57
CA GLY A 65 9.13 17.67 -5.06
C GLY A 65 7.82 17.52 -5.84
N SER A 66 7.11 18.63 -6.03
CA SER A 66 5.83 18.64 -6.74
C SER A 66 5.99 18.34 -8.23
N VAL A 67 7.00 18.92 -8.89
CA VAL A 67 7.27 18.68 -10.31
C VAL A 67 7.74 17.23 -10.54
N ALA A 68 8.54 16.67 -9.63
CA ALA A 68 8.92 15.26 -9.69
C ALA A 68 7.71 14.34 -9.55
N LEU A 69 6.75 14.67 -8.69
CA LEU A 69 5.52 13.88 -8.56
C LEU A 69 4.66 13.91 -9.82
N ILE A 70 4.53 15.09 -10.47
CA ILE A 70 3.83 15.21 -11.75
C ILE A 70 4.55 14.42 -12.84
N ALA A 71 5.88 14.56 -12.94
CA ALA A 71 6.69 13.80 -13.89
C ALA A 71 6.56 12.28 -13.68
N ALA A 72 6.49 11.82 -12.43
CA ALA A 72 6.29 10.41 -12.09
C ALA A 72 4.94 9.88 -12.62
N ARG A 73 3.85 10.65 -12.44
CA ARG A 73 2.52 10.28 -12.94
C ARG A 73 2.45 10.27 -14.47
N LEU A 74 3.08 11.23 -15.14
CA LEU A 74 3.16 11.28 -16.60
C LEU A 74 4.00 10.14 -17.16
N ALA A 75 5.17 9.85 -16.58
CA ALA A 75 5.97 8.68 -16.95
C ALA A 75 5.17 7.37 -16.81
N TYR A 76 4.40 7.25 -15.73
CA TYR A 76 3.51 6.11 -15.52
C TYR A 76 2.45 5.98 -16.63
N GLN A 77 1.78 7.07 -17.02
CA GLN A 77 0.82 7.06 -18.12
C GLN A 77 1.46 6.65 -19.45
N MET A 78 2.72 7.03 -19.65
CA MET A 78 3.54 6.62 -20.80
C MET A 78 4.10 5.20 -20.69
N LYS A 79 3.81 4.47 -19.60
CA LYS A 79 4.30 3.12 -19.31
C LYS A 79 5.82 3.04 -19.07
N ASP A 80 6.47 4.15 -18.77
CA ASP A 80 7.87 4.20 -18.34
C ASP A 80 7.96 4.06 -16.81
N MET A 81 7.88 2.83 -16.34
CA MET A 81 7.87 2.51 -14.90
C MET A 81 9.19 2.84 -14.21
N ASP A 82 10.32 2.81 -14.93
CA ASP A 82 11.63 3.11 -14.36
C ASP A 82 11.74 4.59 -14.04
N LYS A 83 11.38 5.45 -15.01
CA LYS A 83 11.31 6.90 -14.76
C LYS A 83 10.22 7.28 -13.77
N ALA A 84 9.06 6.61 -13.82
CA ALA A 84 8.00 6.85 -12.84
C ALA A 84 8.49 6.62 -11.41
N ASN A 85 9.19 5.51 -11.16
CA ASN A 85 9.80 5.24 -9.86
C ASN A 85 10.91 6.23 -9.52
N GLN A 86 11.83 6.51 -10.44
CA GLN A 86 12.94 7.45 -10.23
C GLN A 86 12.42 8.82 -9.76
N TYR A 87 11.41 9.37 -10.44
CA TYR A 87 10.86 10.69 -10.10
C TYR A 87 10.03 10.67 -8.82
N CYS A 88 9.33 9.56 -8.55
CA CYS A 88 8.64 9.39 -7.27
C CYS A 88 9.63 9.40 -6.09
N ASP A 89 10.80 8.75 -6.25
CA ASP A 89 11.87 8.74 -5.24
C ASP A 89 12.47 10.14 -5.01
N VAL A 90 12.55 10.97 -6.05
CA VAL A 90 12.90 12.40 -5.89
C VAL A 90 11.84 13.13 -5.06
N ALA A 91 10.56 12.94 -5.37
CA ALA A 91 9.45 13.57 -4.64
C ALA A 91 9.36 13.13 -3.17
N LEU A 92 9.80 11.91 -2.83
CA LEU A 92 9.88 11.39 -1.47
C LEU A 92 10.96 12.05 -0.59
N ASN A 93 11.84 12.85 -1.18
CA ASN A 93 12.84 13.63 -0.44
C ASN A 93 12.35 15.01 -0.04
N ASP A 94 11.23 15.49 -0.59
CA ASP A 94 10.65 16.77 -0.21
C ASP A 94 9.48 16.59 0.77
N THR A 95 9.53 17.30 1.90
CA THR A 95 8.54 17.18 2.97
C THR A 95 7.14 17.56 2.51
N ALA A 96 6.99 18.53 1.61
CA ALA A 96 5.67 18.97 1.14
C ALA A 96 5.01 17.93 0.21
N SER A 97 5.78 17.29 -0.68
CA SER A 97 5.26 16.22 -1.55
C SER A 97 5.28 14.83 -0.92
N TYR A 98 5.96 14.62 0.22
CA TYR A 98 6.21 13.30 0.80
C TYR A 98 4.95 12.43 0.92
N LYS A 99 3.87 12.96 1.51
CA LYS A 99 2.64 12.19 1.75
C LYS A 99 2.01 11.70 0.44
N GLU A 100 1.95 12.55 -0.57
CA GLU A 100 1.34 12.21 -1.86
C GLU A 100 2.27 11.29 -2.67
N ALA A 101 3.57 11.58 -2.68
CA ALA A 101 4.57 10.74 -3.32
C ALA A 101 4.62 9.33 -2.72
N LEU A 102 4.47 9.19 -1.40
CA LEU A 102 4.40 7.90 -0.73
C LEU A 102 3.19 7.08 -1.17
N GLY A 103 2.01 7.70 -1.29
CA GLY A 103 0.83 7.04 -1.82
C GLY A 103 1.04 6.54 -3.26
N VAL A 104 1.66 7.36 -4.11
CA VAL A 104 2.00 6.97 -5.50
C VAL A 104 3.03 5.84 -5.53
N LYS A 105 4.09 5.92 -4.73
CA LYS A 105 5.12 4.87 -4.66
C LYS A 105 4.53 3.54 -4.22
N VAL A 106 3.68 3.54 -3.20
CA VAL A 106 2.98 2.35 -2.73
C VAL A 106 2.12 1.74 -3.83
N ALA A 107 1.35 2.54 -4.56
CA ALA A 107 0.54 2.06 -5.67
C ALA A 107 1.40 1.44 -6.80
N PHE A 108 2.52 2.08 -7.16
CA PHE A 108 3.46 1.54 -8.15
C PHE A 108 4.05 0.20 -7.71
N MET A 109 4.45 0.08 -6.44
CA MET A 109 4.97 -1.17 -5.89
C MET A 109 3.90 -2.27 -5.93
N GLN A 110 2.67 -1.99 -5.49
CA GLN A 110 1.57 -2.96 -5.51
C GLN A 110 1.29 -3.50 -6.91
N GLN A 111 1.31 -2.63 -7.93
CA GLN A 111 1.09 -3.05 -9.31
C GLN A 111 2.28 -3.86 -9.87
N ALA A 112 3.50 -3.58 -9.41
CA ALA A 112 4.71 -4.26 -9.85
C ALA A 112 4.87 -5.66 -9.21
N MET A 113 4.30 -5.91 -8.03
CA MET A 113 4.40 -7.18 -7.29
C MET A 113 3.56 -8.30 -7.91
N LYS A 114 3.94 -8.77 -9.10
CA LYS A 114 3.28 -9.88 -9.80
C LYS A 114 3.95 -11.22 -9.56
N THR A 115 5.27 -11.20 -9.40
CA THR A 115 6.08 -12.39 -9.14
C THR A 115 6.69 -12.35 -7.74
N LYS A 116 7.25 -13.47 -7.30
CA LYS A 116 8.00 -13.54 -6.04
C LYS A 116 9.25 -12.66 -6.11
N GLU A 117 9.93 -12.63 -7.26
CA GLU A 117 11.08 -11.78 -7.52
C GLU A 117 10.73 -10.28 -7.42
N ASP A 118 9.59 -9.87 -7.99
CA ASP A 118 9.12 -8.48 -7.88
C ASP A 118 8.83 -8.10 -6.43
N SER A 119 8.22 -9.02 -5.68
CA SER A 119 7.90 -8.83 -4.26
C SER A 119 9.17 -8.67 -3.41
N LEU A 120 10.22 -9.44 -3.70
CA LEU A 120 11.53 -9.31 -3.05
C LEU A 120 12.23 -7.99 -3.39
N ARG A 121 12.08 -7.50 -4.62
CA ARG A 121 12.59 -6.18 -5.02
C ARG A 121 11.87 -5.07 -4.25
N CYS A 122 10.55 -5.07 -4.25
CA CYS A 122 9.73 -4.07 -3.55
C CYS A 122 9.93 -4.12 -2.03
N LEU A 123 10.20 -5.30 -1.45
CA LEU A 123 10.42 -5.43 -0.01
C LEU A 123 11.52 -4.49 0.50
N LYS A 124 12.65 -4.40 -0.20
CA LYS A 124 13.77 -3.54 0.21
C LYS A 124 13.37 -2.07 0.26
N ASP A 125 12.59 -1.61 -0.72
CA ASP A 125 12.11 -0.24 -0.79
C ASP A 125 11.12 0.06 0.33
N VAL A 126 10.17 -0.85 0.59
CA VAL A 126 9.20 -0.70 1.69
C VAL A 126 9.89 -0.75 3.06
N GLU A 127 10.88 -1.62 3.26
CA GLU A 127 11.69 -1.66 4.48
C GLU A 127 12.44 -0.33 4.69
N ALA A 128 13.06 0.23 3.64
CA ALA A 128 13.74 1.52 3.72
C ALA A 128 12.78 2.66 4.06
N LEU A 129 11.58 2.67 3.46
CA LEU A 129 10.53 3.64 3.78
C LEU A 129 10.07 3.48 5.24
N TYR A 130 9.89 2.25 5.72
CA TYR A 130 9.46 1.98 7.08
C TYR A 130 10.50 2.42 8.12
N LEU A 131 11.80 2.25 7.83
CA LEU A 131 12.86 2.75 8.70
C LEU A 131 12.87 4.28 8.81
N LYS A 132 12.46 4.99 7.75
CA LYS A 132 12.36 6.45 7.73
C LYS A 132 11.11 6.97 8.46
N ASP A 133 9.98 6.25 8.36
CA ASP A 133 8.69 6.64 8.95
C ASP A 133 7.92 5.42 9.49
N LYS A 134 8.37 4.90 10.63
CA LYS A 134 7.79 3.70 11.27
C LYS A 134 6.34 3.87 11.71
N ALA A 135 5.92 5.11 11.97
CA ALA A 135 4.57 5.41 12.42
C ALA A 135 3.55 5.38 11.27
N ASN A 136 4.01 5.46 10.02
CA ASN A 136 3.16 5.57 8.84
C ASN A 136 2.29 4.34 8.60
N GLU A 137 0.97 4.53 8.62
CA GLU A 137 -0.01 3.48 8.37
C GLU A 137 0.05 2.93 6.93
N ASN A 138 0.34 3.78 5.94
CA ASN A 138 0.40 3.35 4.55
C ASN A 138 1.59 2.43 4.29
N ILE A 139 2.73 2.70 4.93
CA ILE A 139 3.91 1.83 4.81
C ILE A 139 3.67 0.52 5.55
N PHE A 140 3.16 0.59 6.78
CA PHE A 140 2.89 -0.60 7.59
C PHE A 140 1.87 -1.54 6.91
N SER A 141 0.80 -0.98 6.33
CA SER A 141 -0.23 -1.73 5.62
C SER A 141 0.27 -2.44 4.35
N VAL A 142 1.45 -2.10 3.84
CA VAL A 142 2.13 -2.81 2.75
C VAL A 142 3.14 -3.81 3.31
N LEU A 143 3.98 -3.37 4.25
CA LEU A 143 5.10 -4.18 4.75
C LEU A 143 4.63 -5.44 5.49
N ALA A 144 3.64 -5.31 6.38
CA ALA A 144 3.21 -6.42 7.22
C ALA A 144 2.59 -7.58 6.41
N PRO A 145 1.65 -7.34 5.48
CA PRO A 145 1.19 -8.40 4.58
C PRO A 145 2.31 -8.96 3.69
N LEU A 146 3.22 -8.11 3.20
CA LEU A 146 4.29 -8.52 2.30
C LEU A 146 5.26 -9.51 2.96
N TYR A 147 5.62 -9.31 4.24
CA TYR A 147 6.40 -10.30 4.97
C TYR A 147 5.70 -11.67 5.03
N GLY A 148 4.39 -11.69 5.30
CA GLY A 148 3.60 -12.93 5.31
C GLY A 148 3.58 -13.60 3.93
N ALA A 149 3.32 -12.84 2.87
CA ALA A 149 3.30 -13.34 1.49
C ALA A 149 4.65 -13.93 1.04
N LEU A 150 5.76 -13.41 1.57
CA LEU A 150 7.12 -13.89 1.30
C LEU A 150 7.59 -15.01 2.24
N GLY A 151 6.75 -15.43 3.20
CA GLY A 151 7.10 -16.46 4.19
C GLY A 151 8.08 -15.99 5.28
N MET A 152 8.24 -14.67 5.45
CA MET A 152 9.12 -14.08 6.46
C MET A 152 8.36 -13.88 7.79
N GLN A 153 7.89 -14.97 8.39
CA GLN A 153 7.00 -14.93 9.57
C GLN A 153 7.63 -14.18 10.75
N ASP A 154 8.90 -14.46 11.08
CA ASP A 154 9.59 -13.81 12.20
C ASP A 154 9.62 -12.27 12.06
N LYS A 155 9.82 -11.78 10.84
CA LYS A 155 9.81 -10.34 10.56
C LYS A 155 8.41 -9.75 10.67
N GLN A 156 7.40 -10.46 10.16
CA GLN A 156 6.00 -10.07 10.29
C GLN A 156 5.61 -9.96 11.77
N ASP A 157 5.91 -10.99 12.55
CA ASP A 157 5.56 -11.06 13.97
C ASP A 157 6.26 -9.95 14.77
N ALA A 158 7.52 -9.64 14.48
CA ALA A 158 8.26 -8.57 15.13
C ALA A 158 7.60 -7.19 14.93
N ILE A 159 7.26 -6.82 13.69
CA ILE A 159 6.64 -5.50 13.43
C ILE A 159 5.19 -5.44 13.94
N LEU A 160 4.46 -6.56 13.92
CA LEU A 160 3.12 -6.64 14.50
C LEU A 160 3.18 -6.47 16.02
N ALA A 161 4.15 -7.09 16.68
CA ALA A 161 4.35 -6.95 18.12
C ALA A 161 4.71 -5.52 18.51
N GLU A 162 5.64 -4.87 17.79
CA GLU A 162 5.98 -3.45 18.00
C GLU A 162 4.74 -2.56 17.84
N ARG A 163 3.95 -2.76 16.78
CA ARG A 163 2.74 -1.97 16.51
C ARG A 163 1.65 -2.17 17.56
N LEU A 164 1.39 -3.42 17.94
CA LEU A 164 0.37 -3.77 18.93
C LEU A 164 0.76 -3.38 20.36
N ALA A 165 2.06 -3.30 20.67
CA ALA A 165 2.52 -2.76 21.94
C ALA A 165 2.21 -1.26 22.08
N ALA A 166 2.32 -0.50 20.98
CA ALA A 166 1.97 0.91 20.95
C ALA A 166 0.45 1.15 20.88
N ASN A 167 -0.28 0.33 20.11
CA ASN A 167 -1.73 0.39 19.99
C ASN A 167 -2.32 -1.04 19.93
N PRO A 168 -2.81 -1.58 21.06
CA PRO A 168 -3.38 -2.94 21.11
C PRO A 168 -4.60 -3.15 20.21
N ASN A 169 -5.28 -2.08 19.82
CA ASN A 169 -6.47 -2.08 18.97
C ASN A 169 -6.17 -1.55 17.55
N ASP A 170 -4.90 -1.53 17.13
CA ASP A 170 -4.54 -1.15 15.75
C ASP A 170 -5.22 -2.09 14.75
N PHE A 171 -6.06 -1.52 13.88
CA PHE A 171 -6.87 -2.27 12.92
C PHE A 171 -6.00 -3.13 12.00
N MET A 172 -4.98 -2.53 11.37
CA MET A 172 -4.16 -3.22 10.38
C MET A 172 -3.30 -4.30 11.03
N ALA A 173 -2.74 -4.05 12.22
CA ALA A 173 -1.94 -5.04 12.92
C ALA A 173 -2.79 -6.24 13.35
N ASN A 174 -3.99 -6.01 13.87
CA ASN A 174 -4.91 -7.10 14.23
C ASN A 174 -5.43 -7.84 12.98
N LEU A 175 -5.71 -7.13 11.87
CA LEU A 175 -6.14 -7.76 10.62
C LEU A 175 -5.08 -8.71 10.07
N VAL A 176 -3.82 -8.25 9.95
CA VAL A 176 -2.72 -9.06 9.40
C VAL A 176 -2.36 -10.21 10.33
N LYS A 177 -2.30 -9.96 11.65
CA LYS A 177 -2.08 -11.02 12.64
C LYS A 177 -3.20 -12.07 12.60
N GLY A 178 -4.45 -11.62 12.53
CA GLY A 178 -5.62 -12.49 12.41
C GLY A 178 -5.59 -13.36 11.17
N GLN A 179 -5.20 -12.79 10.02
CA GLN A 179 -5.00 -13.53 8.78
C GLN A 179 -3.87 -14.58 8.89
N ALA A 180 -2.74 -14.24 9.51
CA ALA A 180 -1.64 -15.19 9.72
C ALA A 180 -2.07 -16.39 10.60
N LEU A 181 -2.80 -16.11 11.69
CA LEU A 181 -3.36 -17.14 12.57
C LEU A 181 -4.41 -18.01 11.85
N MET A 182 -5.25 -17.37 11.01
CA MET A 182 -6.24 -18.05 10.17
C MET A 182 -5.55 -19.00 9.17
N ASN A 183 -4.49 -18.56 8.50
CA ASN A 183 -3.72 -19.39 7.58
C ASN A 183 -3.04 -20.56 8.30
N ALA A 184 -2.66 -20.38 9.56
CA ALA A 184 -2.13 -21.43 10.43
C ALA A 184 -3.23 -22.32 11.06
N SER A 185 -4.50 -22.15 10.68
CA SER A 185 -5.67 -22.85 11.24
C SER A 185 -5.85 -22.72 12.76
N LYS A 186 -5.29 -21.66 13.36
CA LYS A 186 -5.42 -21.35 14.79
C LYS A 186 -6.71 -20.59 15.06
N TRP A 187 -7.85 -21.25 14.88
CA TRP A 187 -9.15 -20.59 14.79
C TRP A 187 -9.53 -19.74 16.01
N ASP A 188 -9.26 -20.22 17.23
CA ASP A 188 -9.58 -19.47 18.45
C ASP A 188 -8.77 -18.17 18.58
N GLU A 189 -7.47 -18.26 18.35
CA GLU A 189 -6.57 -17.09 18.37
C GLU A 189 -6.92 -16.12 17.23
N ALA A 190 -7.24 -16.64 16.04
CA ALA A 190 -7.65 -15.86 14.89
C ALA A 190 -8.96 -15.11 15.16
N ILE A 191 -9.99 -15.79 15.69
CA ILE A 191 -11.28 -15.18 16.06
C ILE A 191 -11.05 -14.06 17.08
N ALA A 192 -10.32 -14.32 18.16
CA ALA A 192 -10.07 -13.31 19.19
C ALA A 192 -9.32 -12.08 18.64
N THR A 193 -8.38 -12.31 17.71
CA THR A 193 -7.60 -11.23 17.09
C THR A 193 -8.44 -10.45 16.06
N LEU A 194 -9.19 -11.13 15.19
CA LEU A 194 -10.04 -10.51 14.18
C LEU A 194 -11.21 -9.75 14.79
N GLN A 195 -11.75 -10.20 15.94
CA GLN A 195 -12.74 -9.42 16.70
C GLN A 195 -12.21 -8.04 17.11
N LYS A 196 -10.92 -7.93 17.47
CA LYS A 196 -10.30 -6.62 17.75
C LYS A 196 -10.21 -5.77 16.49
N ALA A 197 -9.88 -6.37 15.35
CA ALA A 197 -9.86 -5.65 14.07
C ALA A 197 -11.26 -5.12 13.72
N THR A 198 -12.30 -5.97 13.77
CA THR A 198 -13.67 -5.56 13.46
C THR A 198 -14.24 -4.56 14.46
N ALA A 199 -13.80 -4.59 15.72
CA ALA A 199 -14.19 -3.59 16.71
C ALA A 199 -13.50 -2.24 16.50
N ALA A 200 -12.29 -2.22 15.95
CA ALA A 200 -11.56 -0.99 15.63
C ALA A 200 -12.10 -0.31 14.37
N LYS A 201 -12.57 -1.09 13.39
CA LYS A 201 -13.10 -0.58 12.13
C LYS A 201 -14.05 -1.59 11.48
N ASP A 202 -15.21 -1.12 11.06
CA ASP A 202 -16.11 -1.87 10.17
C ASP A 202 -15.46 -2.01 8.79
N ASP A 203 -14.97 -3.21 8.47
CA ASP A 203 -14.27 -3.52 7.22
C ASP A 203 -14.73 -4.89 6.70
N ALA A 204 -15.18 -4.92 5.44
CA ALA A 204 -15.72 -6.12 4.81
C ALA A 204 -14.70 -7.28 4.79
N LEU A 205 -13.40 -7.00 4.63
CA LEU A 205 -12.37 -8.04 4.61
C LEU A 205 -12.14 -8.63 6.00
N ALA A 206 -12.07 -7.78 7.02
CA ALA A 206 -11.92 -8.22 8.41
C ALA A 206 -13.11 -9.09 8.84
N LEU A 207 -14.34 -8.66 8.53
CA LEU A 207 -15.57 -9.42 8.79
C LEU A 207 -15.59 -10.74 8.03
N THR A 208 -15.15 -10.75 6.76
CA THR A 208 -15.07 -11.96 5.95
C THR A 208 -14.08 -12.98 6.53
N PHE A 209 -12.89 -12.54 6.96
CA PHE A 209 -11.93 -13.41 7.65
C PHE A 209 -12.47 -13.94 8.98
N LEU A 210 -13.16 -13.09 9.75
CA LEU A 210 -13.77 -13.50 11.02
C LEU A 210 -14.86 -14.56 10.79
N GLY A 211 -15.74 -14.34 9.80
CA GLY A 211 -16.76 -15.30 9.41
C GLY A 211 -16.15 -16.63 8.93
N PHE A 212 -15.08 -16.58 8.14
CA PHE A 212 -14.35 -17.77 7.70
C PHE A 212 -13.80 -18.55 8.90
N CYS A 213 -13.22 -17.89 9.90
CA CYS A 213 -12.73 -18.55 11.10
C CYS A 213 -13.87 -19.21 11.90
N TYR A 214 -15.02 -18.54 12.04
CA TYR A 214 -16.18 -19.15 12.68
C TYR A 214 -16.69 -20.40 11.95
N ASN A 215 -16.78 -20.35 10.61
CA ASN A 215 -17.16 -21.52 9.80
C ASN A 215 -16.22 -22.71 10.01
N ASN A 216 -14.91 -22.48 9.95
CA ASN A 216 -13.93 -23.56 10.12
C ASN A 216 -13.95 -24.10 11.55
N LYS A 217 -14.14 -23.24 12.56
CA LYS A 217 -14.33 -23.68 13.94
C LYS A 217 -15.62 -24.48 14.11
N ALA A 218 -16.71 -24.10 13.45
CA ALA A 218 -17.98 -24.81 13.47
C ALA A 218 -17.83 -26.23 12.90
N ALA A 219 -17.11 -26.37 11.78
CA ALA A 219 -16.84 -27.66 11.14
C ALA A 219 -16.04 -28.63 12.02
N GLN A 220 -15.34 -28.15 13.05
CA GLN A 220 -14.60 -28.95 14.02
C GLN A 220 -15.42 -29.30 15.27
N GLN A 221 -16.65 -28.78 15.41
CA GLN A 221 -17.51 -29.10 16.55
C GLN A 221 -18.25 -30.42 16.35
N GLN A 222 -18.44 -31.15 17.45
CA GLN A 222 -19.31 -32.33 17.49
C GLN A 222 -20.70 -32.01 18.06
N ASP A 223 -20.77 -31.04 18.98
CA ASP A 223 -22.03 -30.59 19.56
C ASP A 223 -22.80 -29.74 18.54
N VAL A 224 -24.02 -30.18 18.20
CA VAL A 224 -24.86 -29.56 17.18
C VAL A 224 -25.25 -28.12 17.55
N ALA A 225 -25.51 -27.85 18.84
CA ALA A 225 -25.88 -26.52 19.29
C ALA A 225 -24.70 -25.55 19.19
N ALA A 226 -23.50 -25.98 19.61
CA ALA A 226 -22.27 -25.22 19.48
C ALA A 226 -21.90 -24.97 18.01
N MET A 227 -22.03 -25.98 17.15
CA MET A 227 -21.82 -25.88 15.70
C MET A 227 -22.76 -24.84 15.10
N LYS A 228 -24.06 -24.93 15.40
CA LYS A 228 -25.08 -23.98 14.91
C LYS A 228 -24.78 -22.56 15.37
N GLY A 229 -24.46 -22.35 16.65
CA GLY A 229 -24.14 -21.02 17.17
C GLY A 229 -22.90 -20.38 16.53
N LEU A 230 -21.91 -21.18 16.11
CA LEU A 230 -20.76 -20.68 15.35
C LEU A 230 -21.12 -20.32 13.91
N PHE A 231 -21.93 -21.14 13.23
CA PHE A 231 -22.43 -20.81 11.90
C PHE A 231 -23.32 -19.55 11.89
N GLU A 232 -24.13 -19.33 12.93
CA GLU A 232 -24.92 -18.10 13.09
C GLU A 232 -24.00 -16.86 13.21
N LYS A 233 -22.93 -16.95 13.99
CA LYS A 233 -21.92 -15.88 14.07
C LYS A 233 -21.20 -15.64 12.74
N ALA A 234 -20.89 -16.71 12.01
CA ALA A 234 -20.28 -16.61 10.69
C ALA A 234 -21.22 -15.88 9.72
N LYS A 235 -22.50 -16.27 9.69
CA LYS A 235 -23.55 -15.65 8.88
C LYS A 235 -23.65 -14.15 9.15
N GLU A 236 -23.73 -13.75 10.42
CA GLU A 236 -23.78 -12.33 10.80
C GLU A 236 -22.58 -11.55 10.26
N CYS A 237 -21.37 -12.12 10.34
CA CYS A 237 -20.17 -11.49 9.80
C CYS A 237 -20.25 -11.30 8.28
N PHE A 238 -20.70 -12.32 7.54
CA PHE A 238 -20.80 -12.23 6.09
C PHE A 238 -21.93 -11.31 5.61
N GLU A 239 -23.06 -11.27 6.33
CA GLU A 239 -24.14 -10.32 6.05
C GLU A 239 -23.67 -8.88 6.25
N LYS A 240 -22.96 -8.60 7.35
CA LYS A 240 -22.32 -7.29 7.56
C LYS A 240 -21.28 -6.98 6.47
N ALA A 241 -20.49 -7.96 6.06
CA ALA A 241 -19.52 -7.78 4.98
C ALA A 241 -20.21 -7.46 3.64
N ARG A 242 -21.34 -8.10 3.33
CA ARG A 242 -22.18 -7.79 2.17
C ARG A 242 -22.71 -6.36 2.21
N ASP A 243 -23.18 -5.91 3.36
CA ASP A 243 -23.77 -4.58 3.47
C ASP A 243 -22.70 -3.48 3.28
N ILE A 244 -21.44 -3.75 3.64
CA ILE A 244 -20.29 -2.85 3.43
C ILE A 244 -19.72 -2.93 2.01
N ASP A 245 -19.62 -4.14 1.43
CA ASP A 245 -19.03 -4.39 0.10
C ASP A 245 -19.96 -5.24 -0.79
N PRO A 246 -21.12 -4.72 -1.20
CA PRO A 246 -22.13 -5.50 -1.93
C PRO A 246 -21.63 -6.00 -3.30
N ASN A 247 -20.63 -5.32 -3.87
CA ASN A 247 -20.03 -5.67 -5.16
C ASN A 247 -18.79 -6.56 -5.03
N GLN A 248 -18.40 -6.97 -3.82
CA GLN A 248 -17.22 -7.81 -3.54
C GLN A 248 -15.92 -7.26 -4.14
N GLN A 249 -15.73 -5.93 -4.12
CA GLN A 249 -14.52 -5.30 -4.64
C GLN A 249 -13.30 -5.59 -3.75
N ARG A 250 -13.53 -5.79 -2.46
CA ARG A 250 -12.50 -5.97 -1.44
C ARG A 250 -12.53 -7.35 -0.81
N ALA A 251 -13.72 -7.92 -0.59
CA ALA A 251 -13.88 -9.18 0.12
C ALA A 251 -14.85 -10.14 -0.58
N SER A 252 -14.45 -11.41 -0.70
CA SER A 252 -15.25 -12.45 -1.36
C SER A 252 -16.17 -13.17 -0.38
N TRP A 253 -17.20 -12.49 0.15
CA TRP A 253 -18.09 -13.03 1.18
C TRP A 253 -19.21 -13.94 0.63
N SER A 254 -19.63 -13.78 -0.63
CA SER A 254 -20.87 -14.38 -1.14
C SER A 254 -20.89 -15.91 -1.08
N TYR A 255 -19.87 -16.55 -1.64
CA TYR A 255 -19.75 -18.02 -1.60
C TYR A 255 -19.72 -18.57 -0.17
N MET A 256 -19.06 -17.85 0.75
CA MET A 256 -18.98 -18.28 2.15
C MET A 256 -20.32 -18.12 2.87
N LEU A 257 -21.07 -17.05 2.58
CA LEU A 257 -22.41 -16.85 3.11
C LEU A 257 -23.36 -17.95 2.64
N ASP A 258 -23.34 -18.30 1.35
CA ASP A 258 -24.17 -19.36 0.79
C ASP A 258 -23.85 -20.71 1.44
N ASN A 259 -22.57 -21.06 1.56
CA ASN A 259 -22.14 -22.28 2.26
C ASN A 259 -22.58 -22.27 3.74
N THR A 260 -22.52 -21.11 4.40
CA THR A 260 -22.96 -20.98 5.81
C THR A 260 -24.46 -21.22 5.94
N ASN A 261 -25.27 -20.62 5.06
CA ASN A 261 -26.72 -20.79 5.03
C ASN A 261 -27.09 -22.26 4.77
N TYR A 262 -26.45 -22.91 3.80
CA TYR A 262 -26.66 -24.33 3.52
C TYR A 262 -26.40 -25.22 4.75
N ASN A 263 -25.29 -24.98 5.47
CA ASN A 263 -24.99 -25.73 6.69
C ASN A 263 -26.02 -25.48 7.80
N LEU A 264 -26.48 -24.23 7.96
CA LEU A 264 -27.53 -23.90 8.92
C LEU A 264 -28.87 -24.57 8.58
N GLU A 265 -29.27 -24.59 7.32
CA GLU A 265 -30.48 -25.27 6.86
C GLU A 265 -30.43 -26.76 7.17
N ARG A 266 -29.33 -27.43 6.83
CA ARG A 266 -29.11 -28.85 7.14
C ARG A 266 -29.21 -29.14 8.64
N LEU A 267 -28.60 -28.30 9.48
CA LEU A 267 -28.65 -28.46 10.94
C LEU A 267 -30.05 -28.22 11.53
N ASN A 268 -30.89 -27.45 10.84
CA ASN A 268 -32.28 -27.20 11.23
C ASN A 268 -33.26 -28.26 10.70
N GLY A 269 -32.77 -29.35 10.08
CA GLY A 269 -33.62 -30.39 9.51
C GLY A 269 -34.14 -30.07 8.09
N GLY A 270 -33.52 -29.11 7.40
CA GLY A 270 -33.72 -28.87 5.97
C GLY A 270 -33.21 -30.05 5.14
N LYS A 271 -33.92 -30.36 4.05
CA LYS A 271 -33.60 -31.46 3.11
C LYS A 271 -32.38 -31.15 2.25
#